data_AF-A0A7X8MWX1-F1
#
_entry.id   AF-A0A7X8MWX1-F1
#
_cell.length_a   1.000
_cell.length_b   1.000
_cell.length_c   1.000
_cell.angle_alpha   90.00
_cell.angle_beta   90.00
_cell.angle_gamma   90.00
#
_symmetry.space_group_name_H-M   'P 1'
#
loop_
_entity.id
_entity.type
_entity.pdbx_description
1 polymer ?
#
loop_
_entity_poly.entity_id
_entity_poly.type
_entity_poly.pdbx_seq_one_letter_code
_entity_poly.pdbx_strand_id
1 'polypeptide(L)'
;MICASKEEAEIVERHLPRHIELTRAEPGCLHFEVLPTPGGRVWTVEERFVDGAAFGAHQRRVEHSEWGQVTAGIERSYTVEKSARFEGAR
;
A
#
# COMPACT_ATOMS: atom_id res chain seq x y z
N MET A 1 -6.12 5.50 -1.94
CA MET A 1 -6.26 6.40 -0.76
C MET A 1 -6.89 7.70 -1.21
N ILE A 2 -7.74 8.29 -0.38
CA ILE A 2 -8.49 9.51 -0.69
C ILE A 2 -8.24 10.51 0.45
N CYS A 3 -7.62 11.65 0.13
CA CYS A 3 -7.36 12.73 1.07
C CYS A 3 -8.50 13.75 1.03
N ALA A 4 -9.06 14.08 2.18
CA ALA A 4 -10.11 15.09 2.34
C ALA A 4 -9.56 16.52 2.26
N SER A 5 -8.28 16.72 2.56
CA SER A 5 -7.65 18.04 2.61
C SER A 5 -6.27 18.09 1.94
N LYS A 6 -5.72 19.30 1.83
CA LYS A 6 -4.36 19.52 1.32
C LYS A 6 -3.32 19.06 2.35
N GLU A 7 -3.64 19.21 3.63
CA GLU A 7 -2.78 18.80 4.74
C GLU A 7 -2.60 17.28 4.76
N GLU A 8 -3.66 16.51 4.50
CA GLU A 8 -3.57 15.05 4.34
C GLU A 8 -2.74 14.65 3.11
N ALA A 9 -2.91 15.35 1.98
CA ALA A 9 -2.10 15.16 0.79
C ALA A 9 -0.60 15.41 1.05
N GLU A 10 -0.26 16.46 1.80
CA GLU A 10 1.12 16.78 2.17
C GLU A 10 1.73 15.72 3.11
N ILE A 11 0.94 15.13 4.00
CA ILE A 11 1.37 13.99 4.83
C ILE A 11 1.71 12.79 3.94
N VAL A 12 0.83 12.46 2.98
CA VAL A 12 1.08 11.36 2.03
C VAL A 12 2.37 11.62 1.26
N GLU A 13 2.51 12.78 0.62
CA GLU A 13 3.71 13.12 -0.17
C GLU A 13 5.00 13.04 0.65
N ARG A 14 4.97 13.48 1.91
CA ARG A 14 6.14 13.49 2.81
C ARG A 14 6.59 12.08 3.20
N HIS A 15 5.67 11.21 3.56
CA HIS A 15 6.01 9.90 4.14
C HIS A 15 6.02 8.76 3.10
N LEU A 16 5.42 8.97 1.93
CA LEU A 16 5.25 7.93 0.92
C LEU A 16 6.58 7.36 0.38
N PRO A 17 7.63 8.15 0.08
CA PRO A 17 8.88 7.61 -0.45
C PRO A 17 9.51 6.56 0.48
N ARG A 18 9.54 6.84 1.79
CA ARG A 18 10.08 5.91 2.78
C ARG A 18 9.21 4.67 2.93
N HIS A 19 7.89 4.85 2.91
CA HIS A 19 6.96 3.72 2.95
C HIS A 19 7.14 2.79 1.74
N ILE A 20 7.25 3.34 0.52
CA ILE A 20 7.51 2.57 -0.71
C ILE A 20 8.82 1.77 -0.59
N GLU A 21 9.91 2.42 -0.19
CA GLU A 21 11.22 1.76 -0.02
C GLU A 21 11.12 0.58 0.95
N LEU A 22 10.54 0.83 2.13
CA LEU A 22 10.41 -0.19 3.16
C LEU A 22 9.50 -1.33 2.72
N THR A 23 8.40 -1.06 2.02
CA THR A 23 7.48 -2.11 1.53
C THR A 23 8.13 -2.97 0.46
N ARG A 24 8.85 -2.36 -0.49
CA ARG A 24 9.57 -3.10 -1.53
C ARG A 24 10.68 -4.00 -0.97
N ALA A 25 11.23 -3.65 0.18
CA ALA A 25 12.22 -4.45 0.88
C ALA A 25 11.62 -5.63 1.69
N GLU A 26 10.30 -5.73 1.81
CA GLU A 26 9.67 -6.80 2.58
C GLU A 26 9.82 -8.17 1.89
N PRO A 27 10.12 -9.23 2.67
CA PRO A 27 10.10 -10.60 2.14
C PRO A 27 8.74 -10.94 1.53
N GLY A 28 8.75 -11.33 0.25
CA GLY A 28 7.55 -11.71 -0.48
C GLY A 28 6.79 -10.56 -1.13
N CYS A 29 7.25 -9.31 -1.05
CA CYS A 29 6.74 -8.22 -1.88
C CYS A 29 7.18 -8.44 -3.35
N LEU A 30 6.21 -8.64 -4.24
CA LEU A 30 6.45 -8.84 -5.68
C LEU A 30 6.28 -7.55 -6.48
N HIS A 31 5.31 -6.73 -6.07
CA HIS A 31 5.02 -5.44 -6.69
C HIS A 31 4.43 -4.51 -5.65
N PHE A 32 4.90 -3.26 -5.63
CA PHE A 32 4.34 -2.21 -4.79
C PHE A 32 4.51 -0.87 -5.50
N GLU A 33 3.38 -0.25 -5.84
CA GLU A 33 3.31 1.02 -6.54
C GLU A 33 2.20 1.88 -5.95
N VAL A 34 2.51 3.17 -5.79
CA VAL A 34 1.55 4.17 -5.34
C VAL A 34 1.70 5.38 -6.25
N LEU A 35 0.64 5.72 -6.99
CA LEU A 35 0.67 6.80 -7.97
C LEU A 35 -0.39 7.85 -7.63
N PRO A 36 -0.06 9.15 -7.70
CA PRO A 36 -1.06 10.19 -7.60
C PRO A 36 -1.97 10.16 -8.83
N THR A 37 -3.26 10.39 -8.63
CA THR A 37 -4.20 10.64 -9.73
C THR A 37 -4.23 12.13 -10.06
N PRO A 38 -4.75 12.52 -11.24
CA PRO A 38 -5.08 13.91 -11.51
C PRO A 38 -5.98 14.50 -10.40
N GLY A 39 -5.71 15.73 -9.98
CA GLY A 39 -6.43 16.42 -8.89
C GLY A 39 -5.72 16.41 -7.53
N GLY A 40 -4.62 15.65 -7.37
CA GLY A 40 -3.67 15.80 -6.25
C GLY A 40 -4.18 15.43 -4.86
N ARG A 41 -5.33 14.75 -4.77
CA ARG A 41 -5.94 14.32 -3.49
C ARG A 41 -6.21 12.82 -3.42
N VAL A 42 -5.93 12.08 -4.49
CA VAL A 42 -6.19 10.65 -4.57
C VAL A 42 -4.92 9.96 -5.06
N TRP A 43 -4.63 8.82 -4.46
CA TRP A 43 -3.53 7.94 -4.86
C TRP A 43 -4.09 6.55 -5.14
N THR A 44 -3.72 5.97 -6.29
CA THR A 44 -3.89 4.54 -6.52
C THR A 44 -2.78 3.79 -5.79
N VAL A 45 -3.11 2.60 -5.30
CA VAL A 45 -2.18 1.72 -4.60
C VAL A 45 -2.32 0.34 -5.22
N GLU A 46 -1.24 -0.18 -5.76
CA GLU A 46 -1.14 -1.53 -6.30
C GLU A 46 -0.11 -2.32 -5.50
N GLU A 47 -0.56 -3.43 -4.92
CA GLU A 47 0.28 -4.28 -4.08
C GLU A 47 0.10 -5.73 -4.48
N ARG A 48 1.22 -6.45 -4.59
CA ARG A 48 1.23 -7.89 -4.86
C ARG A 48 2.26 -8.57 -4.00
N PHE A 49 1.82 -9.61 -3.31
CA PHE A 49 2.66 -10.44 -2.47
C PHE A 49 2.64 -11.89 -2.95
N VAL A 50 3.71 -12.61 -2.61
CA VAL A 50 3.89 -14.02 -3.01
C VAL A 50 2.80 -14.94 -2.44
N ASP A 51 2.28 -14.61 -1.26
CA ASP A 51 1.18 -15.33 -0.61
C ASP A 51 0.49 -14.46 0.45
N GLY A 52 -0.55 -15.02 1.08
CA GLY A 52 -1.30 -14.35 2.14
C GLY A 52 -0.53 -14.18 3.45
N ALA A 53 0.52 -14.97 3.70
CA ALA A 53 1.33 -14.83 4.92
C ALA A 53 2.24 -13.60 4.82
N ALA A 54 2.86 -13.38 3.65
CA ALA A 54 3.61 -12.18 3.33
C ALA A 54 2.71 -10.94 3.36
N PHE A 55 1.52 -10.98 2.76
CA PHE A 55 0.57 -9.87 2.84
C PHE A 55 0.10 -9.59 4.27
N GLY A 56 -0.16 -10.62 5.07
CA GLY A 56 -0.53 -10.43 6.48
C GLY A 56 0.63 -9.84 7.31
N ALA A 57 1.88 -10.19 7.01
CA ALA A 57 3.05 -9.57 7.63
C ALA A 57 3.18 -8.09 7.23
N HIS A 58 2.96 -7.78 5.95
CA HIS A 58 2.89 -6.43 5.44
C HIS A 58 1.86 -5.58 6.20
N GLN A 59 0.61 -6.06 6.30
CA GLN A 59 -0.46 -5.35 7.01
C GLN A 59 -0.09 -5.03 8.46
N ARG A 60 0.44 -6.01 9.21
CA ARG A 60 0.89 -5.78 10.60
C ARG A 60 2.02 -4.76 10.67
N ARG A 61 3.00 -4.82 9.77
CA ARG A 61 4.10 -3.86 9.74
C ARG A 61 3.59 -2.46 9.44
N VAL A 62 2.67 -2.32 8.47
CA VAL A 62 2.04 -1.03 8.13
C VAL A 62 1.31 -0.44 9.33
N GLU A 63 0.48 -1.22 10.01
CA GLU A 63 -0.27 -0.80 11.21
C GLU A 63 0.63 -0.20 12.29
N HIS A 64 1.81 -0.78 12.51
CA HIS A 64 2.76 -0.34 13.54
C HIS A 64 3.82 0.64 13.04
N SER A 65 3.83 0.97 11.75
CA SER A 65 4.82 1.87 11.15
C SER A 65 4.45 3.35 11.36
N GLU A 66 5.43 4.24 11.21
CA GLU A 66 5.19 5.68 11.14
C GLU A 66 4.16 6.02 10.05
N TRP A 67 4.24 5.36 8.89
CA TRP A 67 3.26 5.52 7.81
C TRP A 67 1.83 5.20 8.27
N GLY A 68 1.63 4.07 8.97
CA GLY A 68 0.33 3.69 9.50
C GLY A 68 -0.22 4.70 10.50
N GLN A 69 0.64 5.25 11.35
CA GLN A 69 0.26 6.25 12.35
C GLN A 69 -0.15 7.58 11.71
N VAL A 70 0.68 8.14 10.82
CA VAL A 70 0.41 9.46 10.23
C VAL A 70 -0.71 9.45 9.20
N THR A 71 -1.03 8.30 8.61
CA THR A 71 -2.11 8.15 7.63
C THR A 71 -3.37 7.45 8.18
N ALA A 72 -3.48 7.28 9.51
CA ALA A 72 -4.57 6.54 10.14
C ALA A 72 -5.96 7.14 9.85
N GLY A 73 -6.05 8.47 9.72
CA GLY A 73 -7.30 9.19 9.41
C GLY A 73 -7.65 9.28 7.93
N ILE A 74 -6.74 8.89 7.02
CA ILE A 74 -6.94 9.05 5.57
C ILE A 74 -7.76 7.88 5.04
N GLU A 75 -8.81 8.20 4.28
CA GLU A 75 -9.72 7.22 3.72
C GLU A 75 -9.01 6.24 2.76
N ARG A 76 -9.36 4.97 2.87
CA ARG A 76 -8.89 3.89 1.99
C ARG A 76 -10.09 3.17 1.41
N SER A 77 -10.20 3.23 0.08
CA SER A 77 -11.11 2.39 -0.70
C SER A 77 -10.26 1.41 -1.52
N TYR A 78 -10.38 0.12 -1.22
CA TYR A 78 -9.63 -0.94 -1.90
C TYR A 78 -10.38 -2.27 -1.84
N THR A 79 -10.03 -3.15 -2.78
CA THR A 79 -10.46 -4.55 -2.82
C THR A 79 -9.23 -5.42 -2.65
N VAL A 80 -9.33 -6.47 -1.83
CA VAL A 80 -8.28 -7.50 -1.71
C VAL A 80 -8.76 -8.74 -2.43
N GLU A 81 -7.99 -9.17 -3.43
CA GLU A 81 -8.28 -10.38 -4.20
C GLU A 81 -7.22 -11.44 -3.93
N LYS A 82 -7.65 -12.68 -3.74
CA LYS A 82 -6.76 -13.84 -3.71
C LYS A 82 -6.84 -14.52 -5.06
N SER A 83 -5.76 -14.47 -5.84
CA SER A 83 -5.62 -15.29 -7.03
C SER A 83 -4.94 -16.60 -6.68
N ALA A 84 -5.55 -17.73 -7.08
CA ALA A 84 -4.83 -19.00 -7.08
C ALA A 84 -3.77 -18.93 -8.19
N ARG A 85 -2.53 -19.37 -7.91
CA ARG A 85 -1.61 -19.71 -9.00
C ARG A 85 -2.30 -20.77 -9.84
N PHE A 86 -2.43 -20.55 -11.15
CA PHE A 86 -2.68 -21.63 -12.08
C PHE A 86 -1.45 -22.56 -12.03
N GLU A 87 -1.58 -23.70 -11.36
CA GLU A 87 -0.69 -24.83 -11.64
C GLU A 87 -1.03 -25.30 -13.05
N GLY A 88 -0.16 -24.94 -14.00
CA GLY A 88 -0.26 -25.40 -15.37
C GLY A 88 -0.41 -26.91 -15.40
N ALA A 89 -1.42 -27.37 -16.12
CA ALA A 89 -1.67 -28.77 -16.42
C ALA A 89 -0.39 -29.44 -16.93
N ARG A 90 -0.15 -30.67 -16.45
CA ARG A 90 0.79 -31.61 -17.07
C ARG A 90 0.35 -31.98 -18.47
#